data_AF-A0A9E2BTN0-F1
#
_entry.id   AF-A0A9E2BTN0-F1
#
_cell.length_a   1.000
_cell.length_b   1.000
_cell.length_c   1.000
_cell.angle_alpha   90.00
_cell.angle_beta   90.00
_cell.angle_gamma   90.00
#
_symmetry.space_group_name_H-M   'P 1'
#
loop_
_entity.id
_entity.type
_entity.pdbx_description
1 polymer ?
#
loop_
_entity_poly.entity_id
_entity_poly.type
_entity_poly.pdbx_seq_one_letter_code
_entity_poly.pdbx_strand_id
1 'polypeptide(L)'
;MYTAKGQLDRNAMIKQYQPLVRRLAHHMMAKLPANVQVDDLIQVGLIGLSEALTRYEVTQGVQFETFATQRIRGAMLDELRENDWMSRGSRKSQKEIEQALRKLEHRLGRSPLEGEVASELGLSLTEYQTLLGKVRGTQLVYLEDMARGNEEEDNFLDRHVADTDADPMNMLRDHRFRQALIAAIKNLPEREQYIMSMYYEKDMNLKEIAAVLDVTESRVCQLHSQSIARLRAKMRSH
;
A
#
# COMPACT_ATOMS: atom_id res chain seq x y z
N MET A 1 -1.31 1.48 36.33
CA MET A 1 -1.49 2.26 35.08
C MET A 1 -1.17 3.77 35.24
N TYR A 2 -0.59 4.23 36.36
CA TYR A 2 -0.10 5.60 36.53
C TYR A 2 1.23 5.59 37.31
N THR A 3 2.13 6.52 37.02
CA THR A 3 3.36 6.75 37.78
C THR A 3 3.06 7.41 39.13
N ALA A 4 4.02 7.43 40.05
CA ALA A 4 3.89 8.08 41.37
C ALA A 4 3.53 9.59 41.30
N LYS A 5 3.55 10.20 40.11
CA LYS A 5 3.14 11.59 39.84
C LYS A 5 1.79 11.71 39.12
N GLY A 6 1.02 10.63 38.98
CA GLY A 6 -0.29 10.64 38.31
C GLY A 6 -0.24 10.76 36.79
N GLN A 7 0.92 10.51 36.16
CA GLN A 7 1.06 10.47 34.69
C GLN A 7 0.92 9.04 34.17
N LEU A 8 0.27 8.87 33.01
CA LEU A 8 0.21 7.58 32.30
C LEU A 8 1.63 7.01 32.16
N ASP A 9 1.82 5.74 32.56
CA ASP A 9 3.12 5.08 32.42
C ASP A 9 3.39 4.78 30.94
N ARG A 10 4.03 5.74 30.28
CA ARG A 10 4.36 5.70 28.85
C ARG A 10 5.16 4.47 28.48
N ASN A 11 6.04 4.00 29.38
CA ASN A 11 6.84 2.80 29.14
C ASN A 11 5.98 1.53 29.18
N ALA A 12 5.00 1.46 30.09
CA ALA A 12 4.05 0.36 30.12
C ALA A 12 3.17 0.33 28.87
N MET A 13 2.71 1.49 28.39
CA MET A 13 1.91 1.61 27.16
C MET A 13 2.72 1.23 25.92
N ILE A 14 3.97 1.70 25.80
CA ILE A 14 4.85 1.30 24.69
C ILE A 14 5.03 -0.22 24.67
N LYS A 15 5.28 -0.86 25.82
CA LYS A 15 5.39 -2.32 25.90
C LYS A 15 4.10 -3.03 25.51
N GLN A 16 2.94 -2.50 25.93
CA GLN A 16 1.64 -3.05 25.60
C GLN A 16 1.36 -3.04 24.09
N TYR A 17 1.72 -1.96 23.39
CA TYR A 17 1.45 -1.79 21.95
C TYR A 17 2.63 -2.18 21.05
N GLN A 18 3.78 -2.58 21.60
CA GLN A 18 4.90 -3.10 20.82
C GLN A 18 4.53 -4.27 19.88
N PRO A 19 3.68 -5.25 20.27
CA PRO A 19 3.24 -6.31 19.38
C PRO A 19 2.46 -5.79 18.16
N LEU A 20 1.69 -4.71 18.30
CA LEU A 20 0.98 -4.06 17.20
C LEU A 20 1.98 -3.48 16.19
N VAL A 21 2.99 -2.75 16.67
CA VAL A 21 4.06 -2.20 15.81
C VAL A 21 4.77 -3.31 15.04
N ARG A 22 5.15 -4.40 15.72
CA ARG A 22 5.79 -5.55 15.08
C ARG A 22 4.90 -6.17 14.01
N ARG A 23 3.61 -6.38 14.30
CA ARG A 23 2.65 -6.93 13.33
C ARG A 23 2.55 -6.05 12.08
N LEU A 24 2.46 -4.74 12.26
CA LEU A 24 2.40 -3.78 11.16
C LEU A 24 3.69 -3.78 10.32
N ALA A 25 4.86 -3.77 10.96
CA ALA A 25 6.15 -3.82 10.26
C ALA A 25 6.31 -5.10 9.44
N HIS A 26 5.99 -6.27 10.00
CA HIS A 26 6.08 -7.54 9.26
C HIS A 26 5.11 -7.60 8.08
N HIS A 27 3.90 -7.06 8.25
CA HIS A 27 2.93 -6.96 7.17
C HIS A 27 3.41 -6.02 6.05
N MET A 28 4.15 -4.96 6.37
CA MET A 28 4.80 -4.10 5.38
C MET A 28 5.99 -4.79 4.70
N MET A 29 6.84 -5.48 5.47
CA MET A 29 8.01 -6.19 4.95
C MET A 29 7.70 -7.19 3.84
N ALA A 30 6.52 -7.83 3.88
CA ALA A 30 6.07 -8.75 2.83
C ALA A 30 6.01 -8.11 1.41
N LYS A 31 5.97 -6.77 1.36
CA LYS A 31 5.82 -5.95 0.15
C LYS A 31 7.07 -5.12 -0.16
N LEU A 32 8.14 -5.25 0.61
CA LEU A 32 9.37 -4.46 0.46
C LEU A 32 10.49 -5.27 -0.20
N PRO A 33 11.38 -4.63 -0.97
CA PRO A 33 12.59 -5.25 -1.49
C PRO A 33 13.53 -5.64 -0.34
N ALA A 34 14.40 -6.61 -0.61
CA ALA A 34 15.26 -7.24 0.39
C ALA A 34 16.30 -6.31 1.03
N ASN A 35 16.48 -5.09 0.50
CA ASN A 35 17.35 -4.07 1.07
C ASN A 35 16.73 -3.33 2.27
N VAL A 36 15.43 -3.49 2.53
CA VAL A 36 14.80 -2.92 3.73
C VAL A 36 14.92 -3.91 4.89
N GLN A 37 15.30 -3.44 6.07
CA GLN A 37 15.35 -4.25 7.28
C GLN A 37 14.10 -4.07 8.12
N VAL A 38 13.58 -5.19 8.64
CA VAL A 38 12.37 -5.17 9.48
C VAL A 38 12.60 -4.40 10.79
N ASP A 39 13.80 -4.48 11.35
CA ASP A 39 14.13 -3.84 12.62
C ASP A 39 14.15 -2.31 12.51
N ASP A 40 14.54 -1.76 11.36
CA ASP A 40 14.48 -0.31 11.08
C ASP A 40 13.02 0.16 11.07
N LEU A 41 12.13 -0.57 10.38
CA LEU A 41 10.71 -0.26 10.38
C LEU A 41 10.08 -0.37 11.76
N ILE A 42 10.47 -1.37 12.55
CA ILE A 42 9.99 -1.50 13.93
C ILE A 42 10.42 -0.29 14.76
N GLN A 43 11.67 0.17 14.63
CA GLN A 43 12.16 1.36 15.34
C GLN A 43 11.37 2.61 14.97
N VAL A 44 11.20 2.86 13.67
CA VAL A 44 10.41 4.00 13.16
C VAL A 44 8.95 3.90 13.62
N GLY A 45 8.38 2.70 13.58
CA GLY A 45 7.04 2.44 14.09
C GLY A 45 6.88 2.73 15.58
N LEU A 46 7.91 2.46 16.39
CA LEU A 46 7.92 2.80 17.82
C LEU A 46 8.00 4.31 18.04
N ILE A 47 8.70 5.06 17.17
CA ILE A 47 8.69 6.52 17.18
C ILE A 47 7.28 7.03 16.88
N GLY A 48 6.63 6.53 15.84
CA GLY A 48 5.24 6.86 15.51
C GLY A 48 4.24 6.52 16.63
N LEU A 49 4.41 5.39 17.32
CA LEU A 49 3.62 5.03 18.51
C LEU A 49 3.85 6.03 19.65
N SER A 50 5.10 6.45 19.87
CA SER A 50 5.45 7.41 20.92
C SER A 50 4.81 8.78 20.68
N GLU A 51 4.77 9.23 19.43
CA GLU A 51 4.03 10.43 19.03
C GLU A 51 2.53 10.28 19.21
N ALA A 52 1.96 9.14 18.81
CA ALA A 52 0.54 8.85 18.98
C ALA A 52 0.13 8.91 20.46
N LEU A 53 0.93 8.34 21.36
CA LEU A 53 0.71 8.41 22.81
C LEU A 53 0.73 9.84 23.36
N THR A 54 1.43 10.77 22.69
CA THR A 54 1.53 12.16 23.15
C THR A 54 0.38 13.01 22.63
N ARG A 55 -0.13 12.71 21.43
CA ARG A 55 -1.13 13.51 20.73
C ARG A 55 -2.56 12.98 20.85
N TYR A 56 -2.74 11.79 21.42
CA TYR A 56 -4.07 11.20 21.54
C TYR A 56 -4.90 11.91 22.61
N GLU A 57 -6.07 12.39 22.19
CA GLU A 57 -7.08 12.97 23.08
C GLU A 57 -8.33 12.09 23.12
N VAL A 58 -8.68 11.60 24.31
CA VAL A 58 -9.82 10.69 24.55
C VAL A 58 -11.16 11.33 24.13
N THR A 59 -11.24 12.65 24.16
CA THR A 59 -12.42 13.45 23.79
C THR A 59 -12.81 13.33 22.32
N GLN A 60 -11.94 12.79 21.45
CA GLN A 60 -12.19 12.64 20.02
C GLN A 60 -12.99 11.38 19.65
N GLY A 61 -13.38 10.54 20.63
CA GLY A 61 -14.32 9.42 20.42
C GLY A 61 -13.77 8.21 19.66
N VAL A 62 -12.53 8.26 19.17
CA VAL A 62 -11.86 7.15 18.45
C VAL A 62 -11.06 6.31 19.44
N GLN A 63 -11.07 4.97 19.27
CA GLN A 63 -10.23 4.09 20.08
C GLN A 63 -8.73 4.36 19.84
N PHE A 64 -7.94 4.39 20.91
CA PHE A 64 -6.49 4.66 20.82
C PHE A 64 -5.78 3.74 19.80
N GLU A 65 -6.15 2.46 19.74
CA GLU A 65 -5.54 1.50 18.83
C GLU A 65 -5.73 1.88 17.35
N THR A 66 -6.91 2.39 16.98
CA THR A 66 -7.21 2.88 15.62
C THR A 66 -6.35 4.09 15.28
N PHE A 67 -6.27 5.07 16.19
CA PHE A 67 -5.43 6.26 16.01
C PHE A 67 -3.94 5.91 15.91
N ALA A 68 -3.45 5.07 16.83
CA ALA A 68 -2.05 4.64 16.87
C ALA A 68 -1.67 3.85 15.61
N THR A 69 -2.55 2.98 15.11
CA THR A 69 -2.29 2.19 13.89
C THR A 69 -2.01 3.09 12.68
N GLN A 70 -2.78 4.16 12.51
CA GLN A 70 -2.57 5.14 11.43
C GLN A 70 -1.23 5.86 11.59
N ARG A 71 -0.90 6.31 12.80
CA ARG A 71 0.36 7.02 13.08
C ARG A 71 1.60 6.16 12.89
N ILE A 72 1.57 4.93 13.40
CA ILE A 72 2.66 3.96 13.27
C ILE A 72 2.92 3.68 11.78
N ARG A 73 1.85 3.43 11.01
CA ARG A 73 1.95 3.17 9.57
C ARG A 73 2.48 4.38 8.81
N GLY A 74 1.98 5.58 9.10
CA GLY A 74 2.44 6.82 8.49
C GLY A 74 3.95 7.02 8.68
N ALA A 75 4.43 6.91 9.93
CA ALA A 75 5.85 7.04 10.24
C ALA A 75 6.71 6.03 9.45
N MET A 76 6.32 4.76 9.41
CA MET A 76 7.04 3.74 8.63
C MET A 76 7.06 4.06 7.12
N LEU A 77 5.96 4.60 6.57
CA LEU A 77 5.88 4.97 5.16
C LEU A 77 6.74 6.20 4.83
N ASP A 78 6.79 7.17 5.73
CA ASP A 78 7.60 8.39 5.55
C ASP A 78 9.08 8.06 5.58
N GLU A 79 9.53 7.20 6.51
CA GLU A 79 10.92 6.70 6.52
C GLU A 79 11.29 5.98 5.22
N LEU A 80 10.38 5.14 4.70
CA LEU A 80 10.61 4.47 3.42
C LEU A 80 10.77 5.51 2.30
N ARG A 81 9.93 6.55 2.27
CA ARG A 81 10.00 7.62 1.28
C ARG A 81 11.33 8.38 1.36
N GLU A 82 11.79 8.72 2.56
CA GLU A 82 13.05 9.45 2.77
C GLU A 82 14.26 8.64 2.32
N ASN A 83 14.27 7.33 2.57
CA ASN A 83 15.39 6.45 2.20
C ASN A 83 15.38 6.00 0.72
N ASP A 84 14.50 6.56 -0.12
CA ASP A 84 14.26 6.17 -1.52
C ASP A 84 14.40 4.66 -1.74
N TRP A 85 13.65 3.90 -0.95
CA TRP A 85 13.67 2.44 -0.88
C TRP A 85 13.47 1.73 -2.24
N MET A 86 13.02 2.47 -3.26
CA MET A 86 12.86 2.04 -4.64
C MET A 86 13.81 2.75 -5.59
N SER A 87 14.59 1.98 -6.35
CA SER A 87 15.46 2.57 -7.38
C SER A 87 14.68 3.40 -8.41
N ARG A 88 15.29 4.50 -8.88
CA ARG A 88 14.76 5.31 -10.01
C ARG A 88 14.44 4.47 -11.23
N GLY A 89 15.24 3.43 -11.50
CA GLY A 89 15.00 2.46 -12.57
C GLY A 89 13.70 1.69 -12.37
N SER A 90 13.45 1.16 -11.18
CA SER A 90 12.20 0.45 -10.85
C SER A 90 10.96 1.33 -11.02
N ARG A 91 11.04 2.61 -10.62
CA ARG A 91 9.93 3.59 -10.83
C ARG A 91 9.69 3.87 -12.32
N LYS A 92 10.77 4.05 -13.10
CA LYS A 92 10.68 4.25 -14.55
C LYS A 92 10.00 3.04 -15.22
N SER A 93 10.48 1.83 -14.92
CA SER A 93 9.90 0.60 -15.45
C SER A 93 8.44 0.41 -15.08
N GLN A 94 8.03 0.76 -13.85
CA GLN A 94 6.62 0.72 -13.49
C GLN A 94 5.79 1.67 -14.36
N LYS A 95 6.26 2.91 -14.56
CA LYS A 95 5.55 3.90 -15.40
C LYS A 95 5.45 3.43 -16.85
N GLU A 96 6.48 2.79 -17.39
CA GLU A 96 6.47 2.20 -18.72
C GLU A 96 5.43 1.06 -18.82
N ILE A 97 5.37 0.17 -17.83
CA ILE A 97 4.35 -0.89 -17.76
C ILE A 97 2.94 -0.30 -17.71
N GLU A 98 2.70 0.71 -16.86
CA GLU A 98 1.40 1.39 -16.76
C GLU A 98 0.99 2.03 -18.10
N GLN A 99 1.94 2.68 -18.79
CA GLN A 99 1.69 3.30 -20.09
C GLN A 99 1.39 2.26 -21.18
N ALA A 100 2.14 1.16 -21.23
CA ALA A 100 1.90 0.07 -22.17
C ALA A 100 0.52 -0.57 -21.95
N LEU A 101 0.16 -0.83 -20.68
CA LEU A 101 -1.16 -1.34 -20.31
C LEU A 101 -2.28 -0.43 -20.80
N ARG A 102 -2.19 0.89 -20.56
CA ARG A 102 -3.20 1.86 -21.03
C ARG A 102 -3.32 1.88 -22.55
N LYS A 103 -2.19 1.94 -23.26
CA LYS A 103 -2.17 1.97 -24.73
C LYS A 103 -2.81 0.71 -25.32
N LEU A 104 -2.44 -0.45 -24.79
CA LEU A 104 -2.96 -1.73 -25.26
C LEU A 104 -4.44 -1.89 -24.94
N GLU A 105 -4.87 -1.53 -23.73
CA GLU A 105 -6.28 -1.63 -23.36
C GLU A 105 -7.15 -0.72 -24.25
N HIS A 106 -6.69 0.50 -24.54
CA HIS A 106 -7.36 1.40 -25.48
C HIS A 106 -7.42 0.83 -26.90
N ARG A 107 -6.34 0.19 -27.37
CA ARG A 107 -6.26 -0.41 -28.71
C ARG A 107 -7.08 -1.70 -28.86
N LEU A 108 -7.13 -2.53 -27.82
CA LEU A 108 -7.71 -3.87 -27.86
C LEU A 108 -9.17 -3.92 -27.36
N GLY A 109 -9.61 -2.91 -26.60
CA GLY A 109 -10.93 -2.89 -25.96
C GLY A 109 -11.11 -3.97 -24.88
N ARG A 110 -10.02 -4.61 -24.44
CA ARG A 110 -9.98 -5.64 -23.39
C ARG A 110 -8.67 -5.56 -22.62
N SER A 111 -8.63 -6.23 -21.47
CA SER A 111 -7.39 -6.42 -20.70
C SER A 111 -6.32 -7.12 -21.56
N PRO A 112 -5.13 -6.52 -21.75
CA PRO A 112 -4.06 -7.14 -22.52
C PRO A 112 -3.43 -8.33 -21.79
N LEU A 113 -2.96 -9.33 -22.55
CA LEU A 113 -2.23 -10.50 -22.05
C LEU A 113 -0.77 -10.13 -21.74
N GLU A 114 -0.10 -10.88 -20.85
CA GLU A 114 1.32 -10.65 -20.52
C GLU A 114 2.23 -10.61 -21.76
N GLY A 115 2.00 -11.51 -22.72
CA GLY A 115 2.76 -11.53 -23.97
C GLY A 115 2.56 -10.28 -24.82
N GLU A 116 1.36 -9.73 -24.86
CA GLU A 116 1.04 -8.49 -25.60
C GLU A 116 1.72 -7.28 -24.94
N VAL A 117 1.74 -7.24 -23.60
CA VAL A 117 2.44 -6.20 -22.82
C VAL A 117 3.95 -6.30 -23.02
N ALA A 118 4.50 -7.52 -22.98
CA ALA A 118 5.91 -7.74 -23.23
C ALA A 118 6.32 -7.27 -24.63
N SER A 119 5.54 -7.61 -25.66
CA SER A 119 5.78 -7.15 -27.03
C SER A 119 5.69 -5.63 -27.19
N GLU A 120 4.71 -4.97 -26.55
CA GLU A 120 4.59 -3.50 -26.56
C GLU A 120 5.80 -2.81 -25.88
N LEU A 121 6.39 -3.46 -24.87
CA LEU A 121 7.60 -2.98 -24.20
C LEU A 121 8.90 -3.37 -24.92
N GLY A 122 8.82 -4.13 -26.02
CA GLY A 122 10.00 -4.66 -26.72
C GLY A 122 10.80 -5.69 -25.92
N LEU A 123 10.14 -6.40 -25.01
CA LEU A 123 10.74 -7.41 -24.13
C LEU A 123 10.24 -8.82 -24.48
N SER A 124 11.03 -9.84 -24.17
CA SER A 124 10.53 -11.21 -24.08
C SER A 124 9.58 -11.37 -22.88
N LEU A 125 8.72 -12.39 -22.93
CA LEU A 125 7.81 -12.70 -21.82
C LEU A 125 8.58 -12.92 -20.50
N THR A 126 9.71 -13.62 -20.55
CA THR A 126 10.54 -13.90 -19.37
C THR A 126 11.17 -12.64 -18.79
N GLU A 127 11.62 -11.72 -19.64
CA GLU A 127 12.15 -10.42 -19.19
C GLU A 127 11.05 -9.56 -18.57
N TYR A 128 9.86 -9.54 -19.15
CA TYR A 128 8.70 -8.86 -18.57
C TYR A 128 8.32 -9.44 -17.19
N GLN A 129 8.29 -10.76 -17.05
CA GLN A 129 8.02 -11.42 -15.76
C GLN A 129 9.10 -11.12 -14.71
N THR A 130 10.36 -11.04 -15.14
CA THR A 130 11.46 -10.60 -14.27
C THR A 130 11.32 -9.14 -13.86
N LEU A 131 10.88 -8.29 -14.79
CA LEU A 131 10.60 -6.88 -14.54
C LEU A 131 9.48 -6.69 -13.52
N LEU A 132 8.40 -7.48 -13.62
CA LEU A 132 7.31 -7.50 -12.64
C LEU A 132 7.80 -7.84 -11.22
N GLY A 133 8.80 -8.73 -11.10
CA GLY A 133 9.45 -9.02 -9.82
C GLY A 133 10.26 -7.86 -9.27
N LYS A 134 10.95 -7.08 -10.12
CA LYS A 134 11.73 -5.90 -9.73
C LYS A 134 10.87 -4.73 -9.26
N VAL A 135 9.62 -4.66 -9.70
CA VAL A 135 8.65 -3.61 -9.28
C VAL A 135 7.72 -4.06 -8.14
N ARG A 136 7.95 -5.24 -7.54
CA ARG A 136 7.20 -5.82 -6.40
C ARG A 136 7.00 -4.87 -5.22
N GLY A 137 7.89 -3.88 -5.07
CA GLY A 137 7.84 -2.86 -4.03
C GLY A 137 6.79 -1.76 -4.26
N THR A 138 6.48 -1.36 -5.48
CA THR A 138 5.87 -0.04 -5.69
C THR A 138 4.43 0.14 -5.17
N GLN A 139 3.86 -0.91 -4.62
CA GLN A 139 2.50 -1.02 -4.12
C GLN A 139 2.29 -0.47 -2.71
N LEU A 140 3.35 -0.36 -1.90
CA LEU A 140 3.22 -0.03 -0.48
C LEU A 140 2.88 1.44 -0.21
N VAL A 141 3.21 2.30 -1.16
CA VAL A 141 2.88 3.71 -1.14
C VAL A 141 1.78 3.91 -2.19
N TYR A 142 0.96 4.94 -2.05
CA TYR A 142 0.00 5.42 -3.04
C TYR A 142 -1.48 4.95 -3.00
N LEU A 143 -2.01 4.20 -2.01
CA LEU A 143 -3.49 4.23 -1.86
C LEU A 143 -3.94 5.64 -1.41
N GLU A 144 -3.19 6.25 -0.50
CA GLU A 144 -3.39 7.63 -0.03
C GLU A 144 -2.98 8.66 -1.08
N ASP A 145 -1.87 8.45 -1.80
CA ASP A 145 -1.45 9.39 -2.84
C ASP A 145 -2.31 9.29 -4.13
N MET A 146 -3.04 8.19 -4.35
CA MET A 146 -4.04 8.11 -5.44
C MET A 146 -5.31 8.89 -5.12
N ALA A 147 -5.61 9.12 -3.82
CA ALA A 147 -6.65 10.05 -3.38
C ALA A 147 -6.17 11.51 -3.40
N ARG A 148 -4.85 11.74 -3.35
CA ARG A 148 -4.19 13.04 -3.47
C ARG A 148 -3.93 13.38 -4.93
N GLY A 149 -4.95 13.82 -5.66
CA GLY A 149 -4.75 14.43 -6.97
C GLY A 149 -3.79 15.62 -6.83
N ASN A 150 -2.68 15.61 -7.59
CA ASN A 150 -1.79 16.73 -7.96
C ASN A 150 -1.72 17.96 -7.03
N GLU A 151 -1.66 17.79 -5.72
CA GLU A 151 -1.33 18.86 -4.78
C GLU A 151 -0.11 18.42 -4.00
N GLU A 152 1.03 18.90 -4.50
CA GLU A 152 2.29 18.95 -3.77
C GLU A 152 2.10 19.75 -2.48
N GLU A 153 2.85 19.37 -1.45
CA GLU A 153 3.04 20.13 -0.20
C GLU A 153 1.76 20.37 0.62
N ASP A 154 1.31 19.35 1.36
CA ASP A 154 0.77 19.63 2.69
C ASP A 154 0.93 18.45 3.64
N ASN A 155 1.46 18.79 4.81
CA ASN A 155 1.86 17.89 5.88
C ASN A 155 0.66 17.06 6.35
N PHE A 156 0.83 15.74 6.51
CA PHE A 156 -0.22 14.78 6.89
C PHE A 156 -0.99 15.17 8.17
N LEU A 157 -0.39 16.01 9.01
CA LEU A 157 -0.96 16.54 10.24
C LEU A 157 -2.10 17.55 10.03
N ASP A 158 -2.14 18.28 8.91
CA ASP A 158 -3.10 19.38 8.76
C ASP A 158 -4.48 18.93 8.26
N ARG A 159 -4.56 17.73 7.66
CA ARG A 159 -5.82 17.18 7.11
C ARG A 159 -6.62 16.30 8.08
N HIS A 160 -6.02 15.84 9.19
CA HIS A 160 -6.65 14.86 10.09
C HIS A 160 -6.86 15.37 11.53
N VAL A 161 -6.58 16.65 11.80
CA VAL A 161 -6.84 17.28 13.11
C VAL A 161 -8.18 18.03 13.14
N ALA A 162 -8.79 18.29 11.98
CA ALA A 162 -10.14 18.81 11.88
C ALA A 162 -11.04 17.78 11.21
N ASP A 163 -12.00 17.28 11.98
CA ASP A 163 -13.28 16.64 11.61
C ASP A 163 -13.56 16.55 10.09
N THR A 164 -12.86 15.65 9.40
CA THR A 164 -12.96 15.52 7.92
C THR A 164 -14.18 14.71 7.50
N ASP A 165 -14.82 14.01 8.46
CA ASP A 165 -16.14 13.41 8.29
C ASP A 165 -17.26 14.46 8.15
N ALA A 166 -16.96 15.75 8.44
CA ALA A 166 -17.90 16.85 8.30
C ALA A 166 -17.82 17.60 6.96
N ASP A 167 -16.84 17.32 6.08
CA ASP A 167 -16.74 17.94 4.76
C ASP A 167 -17.42 17.06 3.68
N PRO A 168 -18.62 17.45 3.18
CA PRO A 168 -19.36 16.67 2.20
C PRO A 168 -18.59 16.43 0.89
N MET A 169 -17.65 17.32 0.56
CA MET A 169 -16.86 17.22 -0.67
C MET A 169 -15.80 16.10 -0.55
N ASN A 170 -15.16 15.97 0.61
CA ASN A 170 -14.22 14.88 0.88
C ASN A 170 -14.94 13.52 0.93
N MET A 171 -16.10 13.45 1.58
CA MET A 171 -16.92 12.23 1.61
C MET A 171 -17.35 11.78 0.20
N LEU A 172 -17.74 12.73 -0.67
CA LEU A 172 -18.12 12.44 -2.04
C LEU A 172 -16.92 11.97 -2.88
N ARG A 173 -15.74 12.58 -2.70
CA ARG A 173 -14.50 12.18 -3.39
C ARG A 173 -14.11 10.75 -3.00
N ASP A 174 -14.14 10.44 -1.71
CA ASP A 174 -13.82 9.09 -1.21
C ASP A 174 -14.82 8.05 -1.73
N HIS A 175 -16.11 8.40 -1.79
CA HIS A 175 -17.13 7.52 -2.35
C HIS A 175 -16.89 7.24 -3.84
N ARG A 176 -16.60 8.27 -4.64
CA ARG A 176 -16.29 8.12 -6.08
C ARG A 176 -15.02 7.31 -6.30
N PHE A 177 -13.98 7.57 -5.52
CA PHE A 177 -12.73 6.81 -5.57
C PHE A 177 -12.98 5.33 -5.26
N ARG A 178 -13.75 5.03 -4.21
CA ARG A 178 -14.10 3.66 -3.84
C ARG A 178 -14.89 2.96 -4.94
N GLN A 179 -15.88 3.63 -5.54
CA GLN A 179 -16.64 3.07 -6.66
C GLN A 179 -15.75 2.79 -7.88
N ALA A 180 -14.86 3.73 -8.23
CA ALA A 180 -13.92 3.56 -9.34
C ALA A 180 -12.96 2.39 -9.08
N LEU A 181 -12.47 2.24 -7.86
CA LEU A 181 -11.62 1.11 -7.47
C LEU A 181 -12.36 -0.22 -7.56
N ILE A 182 -13.60 -0.30 -7.07
CA ILE A 182 -14.44 -1.51 -7.19
C ILE A 182 -14.66 -1.88 -8.65
N ALA A 183 -14.99 -0.89 -9.50
CA ALA A 183 -15.15 -1.10 -10.93
C ALA A 183 -13.83 -1.57 -11.59
N ALA A 184 -12.70 -1.00 -11.21
CA ALA A 184 -11.38 -1.39 -11.72
C ALA A 184 -11.03 -2.83 -11.32
N ILE A 185 -11.29 -3.23 -10.07
CA ILE A 185 -11.07 -4.59 -9.58
C ILE A 185 -11.93 -5.59 -10.36
N LYS A 186 -13.21 -5.28 -10.61
CA LYS A 186 -14.12 -6.14 -11.40
C LYS A 186 -13.70 -6.33 -12.87
N ASN A 187 -12.86 -5.44 -13.41
CA ASN A 187 -12.35 -5.52 -14.78
C ASN A 187 -10.99 -6.22 -14.88
N LEU A 188 -10.38 -6.62 -13.75
CA LEU A 188 -9.18 -7.43 -13.76
C LEU A 188 -9.46 -8.83 -14.34
N PRO A 189 -8.45 -9.50 -14.92
CA PRO A 189 -8.56 -10.92 -15.24
C PRO A 189 -8.95 -11.76 -14.02
N GLU A 190 -9.73 -12.83 -14.20
CA GLU A 190 -10.30 -13.63 -13.10
C GLU A 190 -9.23 -14.13 -12.11
N ARG A 191 -8.08 -14.63 -12.63
CA ARG A 191 -6.95 -15.07 -11.78
C ARG A 191 -6.38 -13.96 -10.92
N GLU A 192 -6.30 -12.75 -11.46
CA GLU A 192 -5.83 -11.56 -10.75
C GLU A 192 -6.83 -11.12 -9.67
N GLN A 193 -8.13 -11.19 -9.95
CA GLN A 193 -9.19 -10.92 -8.96
C GLN A 193 -9.12 -11.88 -7.76
N TYR A 194 -8.94 -13.18 -8.01
CA TYR A 194 -8.82 -14.17 -6.93
C TYR A 194 -7.61 -13.90 -6.05
N ILE A 195 -6.45 -13.58 -6.63
CA ILE A 195 -5.25 -13.21 -5.88
C ILE A 195 -5.52 -12.00 -5.00
N MET A 196 -6.17 -10.96 -5.55
CA MET A 196 -6.51 -9.76 -4.80
C MET A 196 -7.47 -10.05 -3.64
N SER A 197 -8.52 -10.84 -3.86
CA SER A 197 -9.47 -11.23 -2.81
C SER A 197 -8.79 -12.04 -1.71
N MET A 198 -8.02 -13.08 -2.04
CA MET A 198 -7.29 -13.85 -1.03
C MET A 198 -6.29 -12.99 -0.24
N TYR A 199 -5.60 -12.07 -0.91
CA TYR A 199 -4.59 -11.25 -0.27
C TYR A 199 -5.19 -10.16 0.63
N TYR A 200 -6.28 -9.51 0.21
CA TYR A 200 -6.84 -8.34 0.89
C TYR A 200 -8.10 -8.60 1.70
N GLU A 201 -8.87 -9.64 1.38
CA GLU A 201 -10.11 -9.98 2.10
C GLU A 201 -9.93 -11.18 3.03
N LYS A 202 -9.00 -12.09 2.71
CA LYS A 202 -8.72 -13.29 3.50
C LYS A 202 -7.41 -13.23 4.29
N ASP A 203 -6.69 -12.10 4.22
CA ASP A 203 -5.40 -11.87 4.87
C ASP A 203 -4.36 -13.00 4.61
N MET A 204 -4.46 -13.67 3.46
CA MET A 204 -3.55 -14.76 3.11
C MET A 204 -2.21 -14.21 2.65
N ASN A 205 -1.12 -14.86 3.05
CA ASN A 205 0.21 -14.54 2.54
C ASN A 205 0.44 -15.14 1.15
N LEU A 206 1.44 -14.64 0.41
CA LEU A 206 1.72 -15.08 -0.97
C LEU A 206 2.04 -16.58 -1.08
N LYS A 207 2.61 -17.18 -0.03
CA LYS A 207 2.92 -18.61 0.03
C LYS A 207 1.66 -19.45 0.19
N GLU A 208 0.71 -19.00 1.00
CA GLU A 208 -0.60 -19.65 1.15
C GLU A 208 -1.41 -19.53 -0.15
N ILE A 209 -1.41 -18.36 -0.78
CA ILE A 209 -2.07 -18.15 -2.08
C ILE A 209 -1.45 -19.04 -3.16
N ALA A 210 -0.12 -19.19 -3.16
CA ALA A 210 0.59 -20.07 -4.08
C ALA A 210 0.16 -21.53 -3.93
N ALA A 211 0.00 -21.99 -2.68
CA ALA A 211 -0.50 -23.33 -2.39
C ALA A 211 -1.96 -23.52 -2.83
N VAL A 212 -2.82 -22.52 -2.67
CA VAL A 212 -4.23 -22.58 -3.12
C VAL A 212 -4.34 -22.62 -4.65
N LEU A 213 -3.50 -21.86 -5.35
CA LEU A 213 -3.56 -21.74 -6.81
C LEU A 213 -2.70 -22.76 -7.57
N ASP A 214 -2.01 -23.66 -6.85
CA ASP A 214 -1.05 -24.65 -7.39
C ASP A 214 0.00 -24.00 -8.32
N VAL A 215 0.61 -22.92 -7.85
CA VAL A 215 1.67 -22.19 -8.56
C VAL A 215 2.81 -21.82 -7.61
N THR A 216 3.91 -21.32 -8.14
CA THR A 216 5.03 -20.83 -7.31
C THR A 216 4.68 -19.48 -6.66
N GLU A 217 5.27 -19.21 -5.49
CA GLU A 217 5.14 -17.89 -4.83
C GLU A 217 5.58 -16.75 -5.76
N SER A 218 6.64 -16.97 -6.54
CA SER A 218 7.11 -16.03 -7.56
C SER A 218 6.03 -15.69 -8.58
N ARG A 219 5.25 -16.70 -9.01
CA ARG A 219 4.16 -16.48 -9.97
C ARG A 219 3.00 -15.68 -9.37
N VAL A 220 2.61 -15.97 -8.12
CA VAL A 220 1.60 -15.17 -7.41
C VAL A 220 2.05 -13.72 -7.27
N CYS A 221 3.32 -13.53 -6.91
CA CYS A 221 3.90 -12.21 -6.80
C CYS A 221 3.86 -11.42 -8.12
N GLN A 222 4.19 -12.05 -9.24
CA GLN A 222 4.13 -11.41 -10.57
C GLN A 222 2.71 -11.00 -10.93
N LEU A 223 1.75 -11.91 -10.74
CA LEU A 223 0.34 -11.64 -11.03
C LEU A 223 -0.20 -10.50 -10.15
N HIS A 224 0.16 -10.50 -8.86
CA HIS A 224 -0.19 -9.41 -7.95
C HIS A 224 0.42 -8.07 -8.38
N SER A 225 1.71 -8.03 -8.72
CA SER A 225 2.36 -6.82 -9.27
C SER A 225 1.65 -6.33 -10.55
N GLN A 226 1.24 -7.25 -11.42
CA GLN A 226 0.52 -6.93 -12.65
C GLN A 226 -0.87 -6.35 -12.36
N SER A 227 -1.61 -6.92 -11.43
CA SER A 227 -2.93 -6.41 -11.00
C SER A 227 -2.83 -4.98 -10.51
N ILE A 228 -1.80 -4.67 -9.74
CA ILE A 228 -1.57 -3.33 -9.23
C ILE A 228 -1.21 -2.36 -10.34
N ALA A 229 -0.38 -2.76 -11.29
CA ALA A 229 -0.08 -1.94 -12.46
C ALA A 229 -1.36 -1.64 -13.28
N ARG A 230 -2.26 -2.62 -13.44
CA ARG A 230 -3.56 -2.43 -14.10
C ARG A 230 -4.49 -1.49 -13.33
N LEU A 231 -4.63 -1.69 -12.03
CA LEU A 231 -5.46 -0.83 -11.18
C LEU A 231 -4.95 0.61 -11.22
N ARG A 232 -3.63 0.83 -11.14
CA ARG A 232 -3.02 2.16 -11.28
C ARG A 232 -3.25 2.75 -12.68
N ALA A 233 -3.12 1.94 -13.72
CA ALA A 233 -3.44 2.34 -15.08
C ALA A 233 -4.89 2.81 -15.22
N LYS A 234 -5.86 2.20 -14.53
CA LYS A 234 -7.26 2.65 -14.53
C LYS A 234 -7.54 3.86 -13.63
N MET A 235 -6.91 3.91 -12.47
CA MET A 235 -7.26 4.91 -11.46
C MET A 235 -6.69 6.29 -11.77
N ARG A 236 -5.55 6.44 -12.49
CA ARG A 236 -5.12 7.78 -12.97
C ARG A 236 -5.79 8.23 -14.28
N SER A 237 -6.84 7.54 -14.75
CA SER A 237 -7.69 8.05 -15.84
C SER A 237 -9.00 8.64 -15.35
N HIS A 238 -9.26 8.56 -14.04
CA HIS A 238 -10.32 9.25 -13.32
C HIS A 238 -9.71 10.37 -12.48
#